data_AF-A0A3D0K0Q9-F1
#
_entry.id   AF-A0A3D0K0Q9-F1
#
_cell.length_a   1.000
_cell.length_b   1.000
_cell.length_c   1.000
_cell.angle_alpha   90.00
_cell.angle_beta   90.00
_cell.angle_gamma   90.00
#
_symmetry.space_group_name_H-M   'P 1'
#
loop_
_entity.id
_entity.type
_entity.pdbx_description
1 polymer ?
#
loop_
_entity_poly.entity_id
_entity_poly.type
_entity_poly.pdbx_seq_one_letter_code
_entity_poly.pdbx_strand_id
1 'polypeptide(L)'
;MNQTFVILSPEESRTGGLAPIGTRAEIVKALEPLNTAPERPGEEVLWGPGIRIDLPPEKDPVDQMLLTVVEEEIAFLVIMRIGRICQWRMLDPETGRELDA
;
A
#
# COMPACT_ATOMS: atom_id res chain seq x y z
N MET A 1 -14.80 -10.84 7.74
CA MET A 1 -14.37 -9.50 7.29
C MET A 1 -12.97 -9.67 6.78
N ASN A 2 -12.65 -9.07 5.64
CA ASN A 2 -11.31 -9.16 5.09
C ASN A 2 -10.39 -8.22 5.88
N GLN A 3 -9.22 -8.71 6.27
CA GLN A 3 -8.23 -7.88 6.97
C GLN A 3 -7.75 -6.74 6.06
N THR A 4 -7.59 -5.55 6.64
CA THR A 4 -7.13 -4.36 5.91
C THR A 4 -5.95 -3.70 6.61
N PHE A 5 -5.13 -3.02 5.83
CA PHE A 5 -4.02 -2.21 6.32
C PHE A 5 -4.01 -0.87 5.58
N VAL A 6 -3.68 0.21 6.29
CA VAL A 6 -3.39 1.50 5.68
C VAL A 6 -1.88 1.57 5.43
N ILE A 7 -1.51 1.77 4.17
CA ILE A 7 -0.12 1.99 3.78
C ILE A 7 0.16 3.49 3.89
N LEU A 8 1.22 3.84 4.61
CA LEU A 8 1.66 5.20 4.86
C LEU A 8 3.13 5.40 4.44
N SER A 9 3.51 6.67 4.23
CA SER A 9 4.89 7.05 3.96
C SER A 9 5.81 6.65 5.12
N PRO A 10 7.08 6.27 4.86
CA PRO A 10 8.08 6.06 5.91
C PRO A 10 8.32 7.33 6.74
N GLU A 11 8.19 8.48 6.10
CA GLU A 11 8.40 9.77 6.74
C GLU A 11 7.12 10.27 7.39
N GLU A 12 7.25 11.00 8.49
CA GLU A 12 6.16 11.78 9.04
C GLU A 12 6.10 13.17 8.41
N SER A 13 4.89 13.74 8.32
CA SER A 13 4.73 15.09 7.77
C SER A 13 5.38 16.12 8.68
N ARG A 14 6.16 17.04 8.09
CA ARG A 14 6.77 18.18 8.80
C ARG A 14 5.79 19.32 9.07
N THR A 15 4.65 19.34 8.39
CA THR A 15 3.67 20.44 8.43
C THR A 15 2.31 20.03 8.99
N GLY A 16 2.23 18.84 9.61
CA GLY A 16 0.97 18.21 10.00
C GLY A 16 0.32 17.45 8.82
N GLY A 17 -0.53 16.47 9.16
CA GLY A 17 -1.13 15.55 8.17
C GLY A 17 -0.24 14.36 7.82
N LEU A 18 -0.57 13.68 6.72
CA LEU A 18 0.21 12.54 6.20
C LEU A 18 1.28 13.02 5.23
N ALA A 19 2.48 12.47 5.33
CA ALA A 19 3.51 12.71 4.34
C ALA A 19 3.16 11.98 3.03
N PRO A 20 3.50 12.54 1.86
CA PRO A 20 3.33 11.83 0.60
C PRO A 20 4.18 10.54 0.59
N ILE A 21 3.61 9.47 0.06
CA ILE A 21 4.31 8.22 -0.27
C ILE A 21 5.11 8.44 -1.56
N GLY A 22 4.50 9.09 -2.54
CA GLY A 22 5.09 9.37 -3.85
C GLY A 22 4.01 9.65 -4.89
N THR A 23 4.45 9.86 -6.13
CA THR A 23 3.52 9.97 -7.26
C THR A 23 2.89 8.62 -7.58
N ARG A 24 1.73 8.62 -8.25
CA ARG A 24 1.08 7.37 -8.71
C ARG A 24 2.02 6.52 -9.57
N ALA A 25 2.78 7.14 -10.46
CA ALA A 25 3.73 6.44 -11.33
C ALA A 25 4.87 5.79 -10.53
N GLU A 26 5.40 6.48 -9.51
CA GLU A 26 6.45 5.93 -8.65
C GLU A 26 5.95 4.75 -7.81
N ILE A 27 4.73 4.84 -7.27
CA ILE A 27 4.10 3.77 -6.50
C ILE A 27 3.92 2.51 -7.35
N VAL A 28 3.33 2.65 -8.55
CA VAL A 28 3.15 1.51 -9.46
C VAL A 28 4.51 0.89 -9.83
N LYS A 29 5.50 1.73 -10.15
CA LYS A 29 6.86 1.26 -10.48
C LYS A 29 7.53 0.53 -9.32
N ALA A 30 7.27 0.92 -8.08
CA ALA A 30 7.80 0.25 -6.89
C ALA A 30 7.14 -1.11 -6.64
N LEU A 31 5.85 -1.24 -6.96
CA LEU A 31 5.05 -2.43 -6.73
C LEU A 31 5.09 -3.45 -7.88
N GLU A 32 5.36 -3.01 -9.11
CA GLU A 32 5.42 -3.87 -10.30
C GLU A 32 6.40 -5.05 -10.16
N PRO A 33 7.65 -4.89 -9.66
CA PRO A 33 8.56 -6.01 -9.42
C PRO A 33 8.08 -7.01 -8.34
N LEU A 34 7.05 -6.65 -7.58
CA LEU A 34 6.40 -7.47 -6.56
C LEU A 34 5.11 -8.12 -7.08
N ASN A 35 4.90 -8.12 -8.41
CA ASN A 35 3.70 -8.61 -9.08
C ASN A 35 2.42 -7.92 -8.61
N THR A 36 2.52 -6.62 -8.27
CA THR A 36 1.37 -5.83 -7.83
C THR A 36 1.24 -4.61 -8.74
N ALA A 37 0.17 -4.56 -9.54
CA ALA A 37 0.00 -3.55 -10.58
C ALA A 37 -1.50 -3.39 -10.93
N PRO A 38 -1.91 -2.29 -11.57
CA PRO A 38 -3.28 -2.17 -12.07
C PRO A 38 -3.50 -3.12 -13.26
N GLU A 39 -4.75 -3.54 -13.50
CA GLU A 39 -5.10 -4.34 -14.69
C GLU A 39 -4.93 -3.52 -15.97
N ARG A 40 -5.24 -2.21 -15.91
CA ARG A 40 -5.03 -1.27 -17.01
C ARG A 40 -4.28 -0.02 -16.54
N PRO A 41 -3.46 0.60 -17.41
CA PRO A 41 -2.78 1.85 -17.07
C PRO A 41 -3.76 2.92 -16.61
N GLY A 42 -3.47 3.55 -15.46
CA GLY A 42 -4.26 4.63 -14.89
C GLY A 42 -5.36 4.19 -13.93
N GLU A 43 -5.64 2.90 -13.78
CA GLU A 43 -6.60 2.42 -12.77
C GLU A 43 -6.07 2.62 -11.35
N GLU A 44 -7.00 2.76 -10.41
CA GLU A 44 -6.73 3.07 -9.01
C GLU A 44 -6.62 1.83 -8.14
N VAL A 45 -7.00 0.68 -8.69
CA VAL A 45 -6.95 -0.62 -8.02
C VAL A 45 -5.77 -1.40 -8.57
N LEU A 46 -4.88 -1.82 -7.67
CA LEU A 46 -3.72 -2.64 -7.97
C LEU A 46 -3.96 -4.03 -7.39
N TRP A 47 -3.72 -5.05 -8.21
CA TRP A 47 -3.88 -6.44 -7.82
C TRP A 47 -2.52 -7.08 -7.64
N GLY A 48 -2.35 -7.76 -6.50
CA GLY A 48 -1.19 -8.60 -6.22
C GLY A 48 -1.62 -9.97 -5.69
N PRO A 49 -0.68 -10.89 -5.44
CA PRO A 49 -1.01 -12.22 -4.94
C PRO A 49 -1.65 -12.14 -3.54
N GLY A 50 -2.95 -12.43 -3.48
CA GLY A 50 -3.75 -12.40 -2.24
C GLY A 50 -4.00 -11.02 -1.66
N ILE A 51 -3.63 -9.95 -2.36
CA ILE A 51 -3.87 -8.56 -1.92
C ILE A 51 -4.50 -7.72 -3.03
N ARG A 52 -5.25 -6.72 -2.61
CA ARG A 52 -5.69 -5.59 -3.43
C ARG A 52 -5.22 -4.30 -2.77
N ILE A 53 -4.68 -3.36 -3.54
CA ILE A 53 -4.31 -2.03 -3.05
C ILE A 53 -5.15 -0.99 -3.79
N ASP A 54 -5.90 -0.19 -3.05
CA ASP A 54 -6.71 0.91 -3.55
C ASP A 54 -5.96 2.24 -3.35
N LEU A 55 -5.66 2.95 -4.44
CA LEU A 55 -5.12 4.31 -4.42
C LEU A 55 -6.28 5.31 -4.31
N PRO A 56 -6.08 6.45 -3.62
CA PRO A 56 -7.09 7.49 -3.52
C PRO A 56 -7.41 8.09 -4.90
N PRO A 57 -8.70 8.35 -5.21
CA PRO A 57 -9.10 8.83 -6.51
C PRO A 57 -8.59 10.25 -6.79
N GLU A 58 -8.15 10.48 -8.03
CA GLU A 58 -7.70 11.79 -8.54
C GLU A 58 -6.59 12.48 -7.70
N LYS A 59 -5.94 11.75 -6.81
CA LYS A 59 -4.92 12.28 -5.89
C LYS A 59 -3.51 11.87 -6.32
N ASP A 60 -2.68 12.87 -6.56
CA ASP A 60 -1.27 12.73 -6.92
C ASP A 60 -0.50 13.98 -6.44
N PRO A 61 0.49 13.88 -5.53
CA PRO A 61 1.02 12.66 -4.92
C PRO A 61 0.05 11.98 -3.96
N VAL A 62 0.19 10.67 -3.85
CA VAL A 62 -0.58 9.83 -2.92
C VAL A 62 0.07 9.91 -1.54
N ASP A 63 -0.74 10.09 -0.49
CA ASP A 63 -0.30 10.17 0.91
C ASP A 63 -0.67 8.94 1.75
N GLN A 64 -1.66 8.16 1.30
CA GLN A 64 -2.02 6.87 1.88
C GLN A 64 -2.66 5.96 0.82
N MET A 65 -2.59 4.65 1.03
CA MET A 65 -3.30 3.64 0.24
C MET A 65 -3.99 2.64 1.16
N LEU A 66 -5.03 1.98 0.68
CA LEU A 66 -5.71 0.91 1.42
C LEU A 66 -5.32 -0.45 0.85
N LEU A 67 -4.70 -1.29 1.66
CA LEU A 67 -4.45 -2.69 1.32
C LEU A 67 -5.55 -3.56 1.92
N THR A 68 -6.16 -4.41 1.09
CA THR A 68 -7.14 -5.42 1.49
C THR A 68 -6.58 -6.81 1.23
N VAL A 69 -6.62 -7.68 2.25
CA VAL A 69 -6.33 -9.10 2.08
C VAL A 69 -7.52 -9.76 1.37
N VAL A 70 -7.26 -10.39 0.23
CA VAL A 70 -8.27 -11.12 -0.55
C VAL A 70 -8.05 -12.64 -0.52
N GLU A 71 -6.83 -13.09 -0.22
CA GLU A 71 -6.49 -14.51 0.03
C GLU A 71 -5.49 -14.60 1.18
N GLU A 72 -5.93 -15.13 2.33
CA GLU A 72 -5.18 -15.12 3.59
C GLU A 72 -3.92 -16.01 3.53
N GLU A 73 -3.98 -17.11 2.78
CA GLU A 73 -2.90 -18.12 2.74
C GLU A 73 -1.60 -17.58 2.14
N ILE A 74 -1.67 -16.55 1.30
CA ILE A 74 -0.52 -16.00 0.56
C ILE A 74 -0.24 -14.52 0.83
N ALA A 75 -1.24 -13.74 1.25
CA ALA A 75 -1.13 -12.29 1.39
C ALA A 75 -0.02 -11.84 2.32
N PHE A 76 0.15 -12.52 3.46
CA PHE A 76 1.11 -12.11 4.49
C PHE A 76 2.54 -12.02 3.96
N LEU A 77 2.97 -13.00 3.15
CA LEU A 77 4.31 -13.00 2.55
C LEU A 77 4.52 -11.82 1.59
N VAL A 78 3.47 -11.42 0.87
CA VAL A 78 3.51 -10.27 -0.05
C VAL A 78 3.56 -8.97 0.73
N ILE A 79 2.72 -8.81 1.76
CA ILE A 79 2.69 -7.61 2.63
C ILE A 79 4.06 -7.36 3.26
N MET A 80 4.66 -8.40 3.85
CA MET A 80 5.98 -8.31 4.48
C MET A 80 7.07 -7.95 3.45
N ARG A 81 6.98 -8.49 2.23
CA ARG A 81 7.92 -8.16 1.15
C ARG A 81 7.76 -6.71 0.67
N ILE A 82 6.53 -6.20 0.55
CA ILE A 82 6.27 -4.79 0.22
C ILE A 82 6.84 -3.89 1.31
N GLY A 83 6.52 -4.15 2.58
CA GLY A 83 7.05 -3.38 3.70
C GLY A 83 8.58 -3.33 3.70
N ARG A 84 9.25 -4.46 3.45
CA ARG A 84 10.72 -4.52 3.39
C ARG A 84 11.33 -3.79 2.19
N ILE A 85 10.76 -3.92 1.00
CA ILE A 85 11.37 -3.34 -0.21
C ILE A 85 11.05 -1.86 -0.34
N CYS A 86 9.81 -1.48 -0.05
CA CYS A 86 9.33 -0.10 -0.17
C CYS A 86 9.61 0.72 1.10
N GLN A 87 9.89 0.07 2.24
CA GLN A 87 10.05 0.70 3.55
C GLN A 87 8.82 1.50 3.98
N TRP A 88 7.64 1.16 3.44
CA TRP A 88 6.38 1.81 3.79
C TRP A 88 5.84 1.27 5.11
N ARG A 89 5.18 2.15 5.87
CA ARG A 89 4.52 1.78 7.12
C ARG A 89 3.19 1.10 6.81
N MET A 90 2.90 0.00 7.51
CA MET A 90 1.67 -0.79 7.35
C MET A 90 0.88 -0.74 8.65
N LEU A 91 -0.14 0.12 8.71
CA LEU A 91 -0.96 0.32 9.90
C LEU A 91 -2.22 -0.54 9.85
N ASP A 92 -2.45 -1.36 10.86
CA ASP A 92 -3.73 -2.03 11.09
C ASP A 92 -4.73 -1.01 11.69
N PRO A 93 -5.79 -0.63 10.97
CA PRO A 93 -6.75 0.37 11.44
C PRO A 93 -7.64 -0.15 12.59
N GLU A 94 -7.76 -1.46 12.78
CA GLU A 94 -8.57 -2.04 13.86
C GLU A 94 -7.82 -1.98 15.20
N THR A 95 -6.51 -2.22 15.18
CA THR A 95 -5.69 -2.29 16.39
C THR A 95 -4.82 -1.06 16.63
N GLY A 96 -4.63 -0.23 15.60
CA GLY A 96 -3.69 0.90 15.61
C GLY A 96 -2.22 0.49 15.63
N ARG A 97 -1.92 -0.80 15.43
CA ARG A 97 -0.55 -1.33 15.43
C ARG A 97 0.03 -1.30 14.03
N GLU A 98 1.33 -1.03 13.95
CA GLU A 98 2.07 -1.20 12.71
C GLU A 98 2.66 -2.60 12.61
N LEU A 99 2.72 -3.13 11.40
CA LEU A 99 3.46 -4.35 11.11
C LEU A 99 4.96 -4.02 10.99
N ASP A 100 5.78 -4.71 11.77
CA ASP A 100 7.24 -4.69 11.61
C ASP A 100 7.66 -5.64 10.47
N ALA A 101 8.07 -5.09 9.32
CA ALA A 101 8.39 -5.83 8.09
C ALA A 101 9.87 -6.27 7.92
#